data_AF-A0AAD0E753-F1
#
_entry.id   AF-A0AAD0E753-F1
#
_cell.length_a   1.000
_cell.length_b   1.000
_cell.length_c   1.000
_cell.angle_alpha   90.00
_cell.angle_beta   90.00
_cell.angle_gamma   90.00
#
_symmetry.space_group_name_H-M   'P 1'
#
loop_
_entity.id
_entity.type
_entity.pdbx_description
1 polymer ?
#
loop_
_entity_poly.entity_id
_entity_poly.type
_entity_poly.pdbx_seq_one_letter_code
_entity_poly.pdbx_strand_id
1 'polypeptide(L)'
;MSTEGKMPSIKKFLLNVRALLPYFVVNYLRKAIQVESKIVFVLSFPRSGTHAIGSLLSNDQVGFHYYGEFFIFNAWNKNIEKINRHYPFFSFRYSQNLKQQRKKWSYNKFETTSLDSRKTLSAIKKIPGIHVIKIFPQHLPDKELESLISEFKPHIIFLRRNHLDRFVSHKKANASGKWHTASTSDLVINLDANELKRFTNDFTDFYTRYVKFAKAQGCQILDVDFDDLHNPEKVREIQSFAAFPGFSDWEKLTLAPTTVKQDRSSKVQDDFLASLGKSHADFIFPRVGS
;
A
#
# COMPACT_ATOMS: atom_id res chain seq x y z
N MET A 1 -6.71 9.08 11.39
CA MET A 1 -5.66 9.31 12.41
C MET A 1 -5.75 8.18 13.43
N SER A 2 -4.72 7.33 13.55
CA SER A 2 -4.66 6.31 14.62
C SER A 2 -4.21 6.99 15.92
N THR A 3 -4.99 6.81 16.98
CA THR A 3 -4.77 7.34 18.33
C THR A 3 -3.67 6.62 19.12
N GLU A 4 -2.90 5.70 18.52
CA GLU A 4 -1.85 4.95 19.23
C GLU A 4 -0.46 5.61 19.18
N GLY A 5 -0.42 6.92 19.46
CA GLY A 5 0.79 7.73 19.45
C GLY A 5 1.56 7.85 20.77
N LYS A 6 1.17 7.16 21.85
CA LYS A 6 1.70 7.42 23.21
C LYS A 6 2.19 6.19 23.97
N MET A 7 2.84 5.23 23.31
CA MET A 7 3.55 4.18 24.06
C MET A 7 5.03 4.55 24.22
N PRO A 8 5.54 4.74 25.46
CA PRO A 8 6.94 5.13 25.71
C PRO A 8 7.93 4.13 25.09
N SER A 9 9.08 4.64 24.64
CA SER A 9 10.14 3.84 24.00
C SER A 9 10.55 2.63 24.86
N ILE A 10 10.60 2.82 26.18
CA ILE A 10 10.92 1.79 27.18
C ILE A 10 9.88 0.68 27.20
N LYS A 11 8.58 1.00 27.15
CA LYS A 11 7.50 0.00 27.11
C LYS A 11 7.56 -0.84 25.83
N LYS A 12 7.89 -0.23 24.67
CA LYS A 12 8.13 -0.96 23.43
C LYS A 12 9.36 -1.86 23.53
N PHE A 13 10.46 -1.38 24.09
CA PHE A 13 11.66 -2.19 24.32
C PHE A 13 11.36 -3.40 25.22
N LEU A 14 10.67 -3.20 26.35
CA LEU A 14 10.27 -4.27 27.27
C LEU A 14 9.33 -5.29 26.61
N LEU A 15 8.40 -4.86 25.77
CA LEU A 15 7.57 -5.78 24.96
C LEU A 15 8.41 -6.62 24.00
N ASN A 16 9.46 -6.04 23.41
CA ASN A 16 10.36 -6.77 22.52
C ASN A 16 11.25 -7.76 23.30
N VAL A 17 11.72 -7.40 24.50
CA VAL A 17 12.42 -8.33 25.40
C VAL A 17 11.50 -9.49 25.79
N ARG A 18 10.24 -9.21 26.16
CA ARG A 18 9.23 -10.26 26.43
C ARG A 18 8.94 -11.12 25.20
N ALA A 19 9.06 -10.58 24.00
CA ALA A 19 8.87 -11.33 22.75
C ALA A 19 10.06 -12.24 22.39
N LEU A 20 11.21 -12.14 23.07
CA LEU A 20 12.33 -13.06 22.88
C LEU A 20 11.98 -14.48 23.30
N LEU A 21 11.26 -14.64 24.42
CA LEU A 21 10.88 -15.96 24.93
C LEU A 21 9.97 -16.71 23.93
N PRO A 22 8.87 -16.10 23.42
CA PRO A 22 8.12 -16.64 22.29
C PRO A 22 8.97 -16.87 21.03
N TYR A 23 9.90 -15.97 20.69
CA TYR A 23 10.78 -16.14 19.53
C TYR A 23 11.65 -17.40 19.65
N PHE A 24 12.28 -17.62 20.80
CA PHE A 24 13.10 -18.79 21.05
C PHE A 24 12.27 -20.07 21.05
N VAL A 25 11.11 -20.05 21.70
CA VAL A 25 10.18 -21.20 21.71
C VAL A 25 9.74 -21.57 20.30
N VAL A 26 9.35 -20.59 19.48
CA VAL A 26 8.82 -20.84 18.14
C VAL A 26 9.91 -21.28 17.16
N ASN A 27 11.10 -20.70 17.21
CA ASN A 27 12.14 -20.98 16.21
C ASN A 27 13.12 -22.09 16.61
N TYR A 28 13.25 -22.44 17.89
CA TYR A 28 14.21 -23.47 18.36
C TYR A 28 13.55 -24.67 19.05
N LEU A 29 12.38 -24.51 19.69
CA LEU A 29 11.76 -25.59 20.46
C LEU A 29 10.55 -26.25 19.77
N ARG A 30 9.86 -25.53 18.88
CA ARG A 30 8.74 -26.07 18.11
C ARG A 30 9.17 -26.32 16.67
N LYS A 31 8.81 -27.49 16.11
CA LYS A 31 8.84 -27.70 14.65
C LYS A 31 8.01 -26.61 13.98
N ALA A 32 8.49 -26.10 12.85
CA ALA A 32 7.81 -25.06 12.10
C ALA A 32 6.37 -25.51 11.78
N ILE A 33 5.38 -24.93 12.47
CA ILE A 33 3.97 -25.16 12.17
C ILE A 33 3.70 -24.46 10.84
N GLN A 34 3.27 -25.23 9.84
CA GLN A 34 2.84 -24.66 8.59
C GLN A 34 1.55 -23.87 8.85
N VAL A 35 1.63 -22.56 8.66
CA VAL A 35 0.48 -21.66 8.79
C VAL A 35 -0.02 -21.28 7.40
N GLU A 36 -1.32 -21.11 7.27
CA GLU A 36 -1.91 -20.56 6.07
C GLU A 36 -1.66 -19.04 6.04
N SER A 37 -0.79 -18.61 5.13
CA SER A 37 -0.38 -17.22 5.00
C SER A 37 -0.24 -16.84 3.54
N LYS A 38 -0.84 -15.72 3.14
CA LYS A 38 -0.79 -15.18 1.78
C LYS A 38 -0.32 -13.74 1.81
N ILE A 39 0.58 -13.38 0.90
CA ILE A 39 1.05 -12.00 0.73
C ILE A 39 0.36 -11.42 -0.50
N VAL A 40 -0.22 -10.24 -0.32
CA VAL A 40 -0.85 -9.46 -1.38
C VAL A 40 -0.14 -8.12 -1.46
N PHE A 41 0.40 -7.78 -2.62
CA PHE A 41 0.93 -6.46 -2.88
C PHE A 41 -0.09 -5.60 -3.62
N VAL A 42 -0.29 -4.38 -3.14
CA VAL A 42 -1.03 -3.34 -3.86
C VAL A 42 -0.02 -2.38 -4.46
N LEU A 43 0.33 -2.60 -5.73
CA LEU A 43 1.22 -1.73 -6.48
C LEU A 43 0.39 -0.57 -7.04
N SER A 44 0.73 0.63 -6.61
CA SER A 44 -0.07 1.80 -6.93
C SER A 44 0.74 3.09 -6.83
N PHE A 45 0.07 4.22 -6.97
CA PHE A 45 0.67 5.54 -6.75
C PHE A 45 -0.09 6.29 -5.67
N PRO A 46 0.55 7.29 -5.05
CA PRO A 46 -0.16 8.27 -4.24
C PRO A 46 -1.41 8.76 -4.96
N ARG A 47 -2.50 8.95 -4.21
CA ARG A 47 -3.77 9.48 -4.73
C ARG A 47 -4.52 8.61 -5.75
N SER A 48 -4.17 7.34 -5.91
CA SER A 48 -4.91 6.40 -6.80
C SER A 48 -6.08 5.68 -6.10
N GLY A 49 -6.58 6.17 -4.96
CA GLY A 49 -7.62 5.48 -4.18
C GLY A 49 -7.11 4.46 -3.17
N THR A 50 -5.84 4.58 -2.77
CA THR A 50 -5.19 3.56 -1.95
C THR A 50 -5.67 3.49 -0.50
N HIS A 51 -6.40 4.51 -0.04
CA HIS A 51 -7.15 4.44 1.21
C HIS A 51 -8.44 3.64 1.06
N ALA A 52 -9.15 3.81 -0.06
CA ALA A 52 -10.37 3.06 -0.36
C ALA A 52 -10.05 1.56 -0.43
N ILE A 53 -9.07 1.14 -1.24
CA ILE A 53 -8.68 -0.26 -1.32
C ILE A 53 -8.22 -0.84 0.04
N GLY A 54 -7.52 -0.04 0.85
CA GLY A 54 -7.12 -0.44 2.20
C GLY A 54 -8.32 -0.70 3.11
N SER A 55 -9.38 0.11 3.02
CA SER A 55 -10.62 -0.10 3.79
C SER A 55 -11.40 -1.33 3.34
N LEU A 56 -11.30 -1.71 2.06
CA LEU A 56 -11.96 -2.88 1.49
C LEU A 56 -11.20 -4.19 1.78
N LEU A 57 -9.89 -4.09 2.04
CA LEU A 57 -8.99 -5.22 2.28
C LEU A 57 -8.40 -5.22 3.71
N SER A 58 -9.17 -4.75 4.69
CA SER A 58 -8.76 -4.72 6.09
C SER A 58 -9.88 -5.17 7.01
N ASN A 59 -9.70 -6.33 7.62
CA ASN A 59 -10.48 -6.78 8.77
C ASN A 59 -9.72 -7.90 9.48
N ASP A 60 -9.11 -7.57 10.64
CA ASP A 60 -8.29 -8.53 11.37
C ASP A 60 -9.09 -9.70 11.98
N GLN A 61 -10.41 -9.55 12.17
CA GLN A 61 -11.25 -10.62 12.72
C GLN A 61 -11.38 -11.79 11.74
N VAL A 62 -11.24 -11.52 10.44
CA VAL A 62 -11.32 -12.50 9.35
C VAL A 62 -9.97 -12.68 8.65
N GLY A 63 -8.88 -12.28 9.31
CA GLY A 63 -7.52 -12.53 8.82
C GLY A 63 -7.02 -11.61 7.70
N PHE A 64 -7.72 -10.52 7.38
CA PHE A 64 -7.22 -9.49 6.46
C PHE A 64 -6.40 -8.44 7.20
N HIS A 65 -5.08 -8.54 7.08
CA HIS A 65 -4.10 -7.70 7.75
C HIS A 65 -3.54 -6.64 6.79
N TYR A 66 -4.02 -5.40 6.90
CA TYR A 66 -3.55 -4.28 6.06
C TYR A 66 -2.36 -3.54 6.70
N TYR A 67 -1.24 -3.49 5.98
CA TYR A 67 0.00 -2.85 6.42
C TYR A 67 0.24 -1.45 5.86
N GLY A 68 -0.51 -1.03 4.85
CA GLY A 68 -0.33 0.28 4.22
C GLY A 68 1.08 0.46 3.64
N GLU A 69 1.62 1.68 3.73
CA GLU A 69 2.95 2.08 3.23
C GLU A 69 4.05 1.63 4.20
N PHE A 70 4.17 0.31 4.31
CA PHE A 70 4.95 -0.33 5.36
C PHE A 70 6.46 -0.12 5.22
N PHE A 71 6.98 -0.23 3.99
CA PHE A 71 8.41 -0.17 3.66
C PHE A 71 9.04 1.23 3.74
N ILE A 72 8.24 2.26 4.02
CA ILE A 72 8.72 3.64 4.25
C ILE A 72 8.31 4.17 5.61
N PHE A 73 8.06 3.28 6.58
CA PHE A 73 7.75 3.67 7.96
C PHE A 73 6.62 4.68 8.09
N ASN A 74 5.58 4.60 7.27
CA ASN A 74 4.52 5.61 7.28
C ASN A 74 3.23 5.14 8.00
N ALA A 75 3.09 3.83 8.24
CA ALA A 75 1.92 3.24 8.89
C ALA A 75 2.31 2.38 10.09
N TRP A 76 1.52 2.46 11.17
CA TRP A 76 1.60 1.52 12.30
C TRP A 76 0.30 0.74 12.39
N ASN A 77 0.39 -0.58 12.58
CA ASN A 77 -0.75 -1.44 12.88
C ASN A 77 -0.38 -2.45 13.98
N LYS A 78 -1.39 -3.07 14.61
CA LYS A 78 -1.19 -4.07 15.68
C LYS A 78 -0.48 -5.35 15.21
N ASN A 79 -0.51 -5.66 13.91
CA ASN A 79 0.16 -6.83 13.35
C ASN A 79 1.69 -6.64 13.28
N ILE A 80 2.20 -5.41 13.32
CA ILE A 80 3.64 -5.11 13.42
C ILE A 80 4.26 -5.76 14.67
N GLU A 81 3.55 -5.79 15.78
CA GLU A 81 4.05 -6.40 17.01
C GLU A 81 4.13 -7.92 16.91
N LYS A 82 3.26 -8.55 16.12
CA LYS A 82 3.29 -10.00 15.87
C LYS A 82 4.57 -10.42 15.14
N ILE A 83 5.14 -9.55 14.31
CA ILE A 83 6.40 -9.81 13.57
C ILE A 83 7.56 -10.11 14.53
N ASN A 84 7.54 -9.55 15.75
CA ASN A 84 8.58 -9.80 16.76
C ASN A 84 8.80 -11.28 17.09
N ARG A 85 7.75 -12.10 16.96
CA ARG A 85 7.83 -13.55 17.21
C ARG A 85 8.75 -14.27 16.22
N HIS A 86 9.02 -13.66 15.08
CA HIS A 86 9.82 -14.25 14.00
C HIS A 86 10.98 -13.35 13.55
N TYR A 87 10.97 -12.08 13.92
CA TYR A 87 12.06 -11.14 13.69
C TYR A 87 12.26 -10.28 14.96
N PRO A 88 13.22 -10.63 15.83
CA PRO A 88 13.38 -9.97 17.12
C PRO A 88 13.57 -8.46 17.00
N PHE A 89 13.05 -7.73 17.99
CA PHE A 89 13.17 -6.27 18.06
C PHE A 89 12.56 -5.52 16.85
N PHE A 90 11.75 -6.17 16.00
CA PHE A 90 11.23 -5.55 14.79
C PHE A 90 10.38 -4.32 15.10
N SER A 91 9.36 -4.47 15.94
CA SER A 91 8.42 -3.39 16.25
C SER A 91 9.11 -2.22 16.96
N PHE A 92 10.14 -2.50 17.78
CA PHE A 92 10.98 -1.47 18.37
C PHE A 92 11.73 -0.69 17.30
N ARG A 93 12.52 -1.37 16.45
CA ARG A 93 13.30 -0.76 15.36
C ARG A 93 12.39 0.01 14.39
N TYR A 94 11.26 -0.57 13.99
CA TYR A 94 10.26 0.08 13.16
C TYR A 94 9.75 1.37 13.81
N SER A 95 9.44 1.34 15.11
CA SER A 95 8.95 2.52 15.82
C SER A 95 9.98 3.63 15.94
N GLN A 96 11.27 3.32 16.02
CA GLN A 96 12.35 4.31 16.01
C GLN A 96 12.42 5.02 14.66
N ASN A 97 12.44 4.26 13.57
CA ASN A 97 12.47 4.82 12.21
C ASN A 97 11.23 5.67 11.92
N LEU A 98 10.03 5.20 12.28
CA LEU A 98 8.78 5.96 12.17
C LEU A 98 8.85 7.30 12.92
N LYS A 99 9.39 7.31 14.15
CA LYS A 99 9.57 8.54 14.93
C LYS A 99 10.60 9.49 14.32
N GLN A 100 11.72 8.96 13.84
CA GLN A 100 12.77 9.77 13.21
C GLN A 100 12.26 10.43 11.93
N GLN A 101 11.55 9.68 11.08
CA GLN A 101 10.94 10.19 9.86
C GLN A 101 9.94 11.32 10.14
N ARG A 102 9.06 11.14 11.14
CA ARG A 102 8.11 12.20 11.55
C ARG A 102 8.79 13.47 12.06
N LYS A 103 10.01 13.37 12.60
CA LYS A 103 10.80 14.54 13.04
C LYS A 103 11.52 15.22 11.88
N LYS A 104 12.14 14.45 10.99
CA LYS A 104 12.99 14.95 9.89
C LYS A 104 12.21 15.33 8.63
N TRP A 105 10.93 14.94 8.54
CA TRP A 105 10.11 15.14 7.34
C TRP A 105 10.72 14.55 6.06
N SER A 106 11.47 13.46 6.20
CA SER A 106 12.14 12.73 5.10
C SER A 106 11.81 11.24 5.18
N TYR A 107 11.49 10.62 4.04
CA TYR A 107 11.25 9.17 3.99
C TYR A 107 12.53 8.40 4.27
N ASN A 108 12.53 7.63 5.36
CA ASN A 108 13.54 6.62 5.60
C ASN A 108 13.19 5.39 4.76
N LYS A 109 14.18 4.80 4.10
CA LYS A 109 14.00 3.59 3.32
C LYS A 109 14.52 2.39 4.08
N PHE A 110 13.90 1.22 3.94
CA PHE A 110 14.27 0.02 4.70
C PHE A 110 15.77 -0.29 4.56
N GLU A 111 16.32 -0.19 3.34
CA GLU A 111 17.73 -0.45 3.01
C GLU A 111 18.73 0.49 3.71
N THR A 112 18.27 1.66 4.16
CA THR A 112 19.08 2.63 4.91
C THR A 112 18.98 2.44 6.43
N THR A 113 18.26 1.42 6.88
CA THR A 113 18.00 1.15 8.30
C THR A 113 18.50 -0.23 8.71
N SER A 114 18.33 -0.57 9.98
CA SER A 114 18.64 -1.90 10.50
C SER A 114 17.56 -2.95 10.19
N LEU A 115 16.49 -2.60 9.47
CA LEU A 115 15.46 -3.55 9.03
C LEU A 115 15.76 -4.05 7.61
N ASP A 116 15.40 -5.31 7.37
CA ASP A 116 15.59 -5.98 6.09
C ASP A 116 14.23 -6.41 5.53
N SER A 117 13.91 -5.99 4.30
CA SER A 117 12.63 -6.24 3.64
C SER A 117 12.34 -7.74 3.46
N ARG A 118 13.34 -8.51 3.01
CA ARG A 118 13.23 -9.95 2.82
C ARG A 118 12.97 -10.69 4.13
N LYS A 119 13.76 -10.42 5.18
CA LYS A 119 13.55 -10.98 6.53
C LYS A 119 12.18 -10.59 7.08
N THR A 120 11.72 -9.38 6.78
CA THR A 120 10.41 -8.92 7.23
C THR A 120 9.28 -9.69 6.55
N LEU A 121 9.32 -9.87 5.22
CA LEU A 121 8.31 -10.67 4.52
C LEU A 121 8.37 -12.15 4.93
N SER A 122 9.56 -12.71 5.15
CA SER A 122 9.73 -14.05 5.70
C SER A 122 9.11 -14.20 7.10
N ALA A 123 9.20 -13.17 7.93
CA ALA A 123 8.56 -13.14 9.24
C ALA A 123 7.03 -12.99 9.13
N ILE A 124 6.55 -12.15 8.22
CA ILE A 124 5.11 -11.98 7.93
C ILE A 124 4.50 -13.29 7.41
N LYS A 125 5.20 -14.03 6.54
CA LYS A 125 4.75 -15.33 6.01
C LYS A 125 4.57 -16.42 7.08
N LYS A 126 5.11 -16.21 8.28
CA LYS A 126 4.93 -17.11 9.44
C LYS A 126 3.75 -16.69 10.34
N ILE A 127 3.06 -15.60 10.00
CA ILE A 127 1.86 -15.13 10.70
C ILE A 127 0.66 -15.59 9.86
N PRO A 128 -0.35 -16.25 10.45
CA PRO A 128 -1.53 -16.67 9.71
C PRO A 128 -2.32 -15.47 9.18
N GLY A 129 -2.91 -15.61 8.00
CA GLY A 129 -3.78 -14.61 7.38
C GLY A 129 -3.30 -14.06 6.03
N ILE A 130 -4.05 -13.08 5.54
CA ILE A 130 -3.82 -12.39 4.26
C ILE A 130 -3.18 -11.05 4.56
N HIS A 131 -1.94 -10.88 4.13
CA HIS A 131 -1.11 -9.72 4.44
C HIS A 131 -1.06 -8.78 3.25
N VAL A 132 -1.79 -7.67 3.35
CA VAL A 132 -1.95 -6.70 2.27
C VAL A 132 -0.98 -5.54 2.50
N ILE A 133 -0.01 -5.39 1.59
CA ILE A 133 1.09 -4.42 1.71
C ILE A 133 1.04 -3.48 0.51
N LYS A 134 1.04 -2.17 0.77
CA LYS A 134 1.01 -1.16 -0.29
C LYS A 134 2.42 -0.73 -0.68
N ILE A 135 2.68 -0.71 -1.99
CA ILE A 135 3.98 -0.36 -2.56
C ILE A 135 3.79 0.70 -3.64
N PHE A 136 4.49 1.82 -3.48
CA PHE A 136 4.61 2.88 -4.49
C PHE A 136 6.02 2.87 -5.09
N PRO A 137 6.25 3.59 -6.20
CA PRO A 137 7.60 3.90 -6.63
C PRO A 137 8.44 4.42 -5.49
N GLN A 138 9.74 4.09 -5.54
CA GLN A 138 10.74 4.55 -4.59
C GLN A 138 10.58 4.05 -3.14
N HIS A 139 9.50 3.32 -2.80
CA HIS A 139 9.38 2.64 -1.50
C HIS A 139 10.44 1.56 -1.32
N LEU A 140 10.83 0.92 -2.42
CA LEU A 140 11.91 -0.05 -2.50
C LEU A 140 12.71 0.21 -3.78
N PRO A 141 14.03 -0.05 -3.77
CA PRO A 141 14.81 -0.14 -5.00
C PRO A 141 14.26 -1.22 -5.94
N ASP A 142 14.36 -1.03 -7.26
CA ASP A 142 13.73 -1.96 -8.19
C ASP A 142 14.24 -3.39 -8.06
N LYS A 143 15.57 -3.55 -7.94
CA LYS A 143 16.20 -4.86 -7.74
C LYS A 143 15.66 -5.57 -6.51
N GLU A 144 15.38 -4.83 -5.45
CA GLU A 144 14.83 -5.37 -4.21
C GLU A 144 13.39 -5.82 -4.42
N LEU A 145 12.53 -4.96 -4.99
CA LEU A 145 11.12 -5.30 -5.24
C LEU A 145 10.99 -6.51 -6.18
N GLU A 146 11.77 -6.56 -7.26
CA GLU A 146 11.83 -7.70 -8.18
C GLU A 146 12.26 -8.99 -7.47
N SER A 147 13.27 -8.91 -6.61
CA SER A 147 13.73 -10.01 -5.76
C SER A 147 12.62 -10.53 -4.83
N LEU A 148 11.89 -9.62 -4.16
CA LEU A 148 10.77 -9.99 -3.28
C LEU A 148 9.60 -10.61 -4.06
N ILE A 149 9.28 -10.08 -5.24
CA ILE A 149 8.24 -10.66 -6.11
C ILE A 149 8.64 -12.07 -6.54
N SER A 150 9.89 -12.26 -6.95
CA SER A 150 10.41 -13.57 -7.39
C SER A 150 10.38 -14.61 -6.27
N GLU A 151 10.82 -14.25 -5.07
CA GLU A 151 10.91 -15.18 -3.93
C GLU A 151 9.55 -15.48 -3.31
N PHE A 152 8.73 -14.45 -3.05
CA PHE A 152 7.51 -14.62 -2.26
C PHE A 152 6.28 -14.93 -3.11
N LYS A 153 6.35 -14.73 -4.44
CA LYS A 153 5.26 -14.93 -5.41
C LYS A 153 3.92 -14.36 -4.91
N PRO A 154 3.87 -13.06 -4.53
CA PRO A 154 2.66 -12.47 -3.99
C PRO A 154 1.55 -12.42 -5.04
N HIS A 155 0.30 -12.39 -4.59
CA HIS A 155 -0.78 -11.88 -5.43
C HIS A 155 -0.61 -10.37 -5.58
N ILE A 156 -0.73 -9.84 -6.79
CA ILE A 156 -0.46 -8.43 -7.05
C ILE A 156 -1.71 -7.74 -7.59
N ILE A 157 -2.13 -6.68 -6.92
CA ILE A 157 -3.19 -5.78 -7.36
C ILE A 157 -2.52 -4.51 -7.87
N PHE A 158 -2.75 -4.18 -9.14
CA PHE A 158 -2.38 -2.91 -9.75
C PHE A 158 -3.58 -1.96 -9.69
N LEU A 159 -3.51 -0.91 -8.88
CA LEU A 159 -4.61 0.05 -8.70
C LEU A 159 -4.37 1.33 -9.51
N ARG A 160 -4.94 1.36 -10.72
CA ARG A 160 -4.87 2.49 -11.64
C ARG A 160 -5.89 3.57 -11.27
N ARG A 161 -5.62 4.77 -11.77
CA ARG A 161 -6.54 5.91 -11.78
C ARG A 161 -6.16 6.78 -12.98
N ASN A 162 -7.14 7.46 -13.57
CA ASN A 162 -6.92 8.47 -14.60
C ASN A 162 -5.73 9.40 -14.23
N HIS A 163 -4.83 9.63 -15.18
CA HIS A 163 -3.58 10.35 -14.95
C HIS A 163 -3.82 11.80 -14.56
N LEU A 164 -4.79 12.48 -15.19
CA LEU A 164 -5.13 13.87 -14.89
C LEU A 164 -5.74 13.99 -13.50
N ASP A 165 -6.69 13.13 -13.16
CA ASP A 165 -7.32 13.12 -11.83
C ASP A 165 -6.28 12.89 -10.73
N ARG A 166 -5.36 11.95 -10.96
CA ARG A 166 -4.28 11.68 -10.02
C ARG A 166 -3.33 12.88 -9.90
N PHE A 167 -2.95 13.48 -11.02
CA PHE A 167 -2.05 14.64 -11.05
C PHE A 167 -2.65 15.82 -10.29
N VAL A 168 -3.90 16.15 -10.57
CA VAL A 168 -4.63 17.22 -9.87
C VAL A 168 -4.76 16.92 -8.38
N SER A 169 -5.14 15.70 -8.01
CA SER A 169 -5.24 15.30 -6.60
C SER A 169 -3.88 15.35 -5.89
N HIS A 170 -2.78 15.10 -6.61
CA HIS A 170 -1.42 15.24 -6.09
C HIS A 170 -1.02 16.70 -5.90
N LYS A 171 -1.28 17.57 -6.89
CA LYS A 171 -1.01 19.02 -6.80
C LYS A 171 -1.79 19.68 -5.66
N LYS A 172 -3.08 19.33 -5.50
CA LYS A 172 -3.90 19.82 -4.37
C LYS A 172 -3.36 19.36 -3.01
N ALA A 173 -2.90 18.11 -2.91
CA ALA A 173 -2.30 17.60 -1.67
C ALA A 173 -1.00 18.34 -1.33
N ASN A 174 -0.13 18.58 -2.32
CA ASN A 174 1.10 19.34 -2.14
C ASN A 174 0.83 20.78 -1.71
N ALA A 175 -0.11 21.45 -2.37
CA ALA A 175 -0.43 22.86 -2.09
C ALA A 175 -1.16 23.06 -0.76
N SER A 176 -1.98 22.10 -0.32
CA SER A 176 -2.70 22.18 0.97
C SER A 176 -1.93 21.61 2.15
N GLY A 177 -0.91 20.79 1.93
CA GLY A 177 -0.29 19.92 2.93
C GLY A 177 -1.22 18.84 3.49
N LYS A 178 -2.47 18.73 2.98
CA LYS A 178 -3.48 17.77 3.45
C LYS A 178 -3.52 16.56 2.52
N TRP A 179 -3.07 15.42 3.05
CA TRP A 179 -2.96 14.17 2.30
C TRP A 179 -4.19 13.26 2.41
N HIS A 180 -5.10 13.52 3.36
CA HIS A 180 -6.29 12.71 3.63
C HIS A 180 -7.53 13.58 3.92
N THR A 181 -8.71 13.13 3.49
CA THR A 181 -10.03 13.55 4.02
C THR A 181 -10.33 15.06 4.07
N ALA A 182 -9.68 15.89 3.24
CA ALA A 182 -10.01 17.31 3.09
C ALA A 182 -10.75 17.60 1.78
N SER A 183 -11.80 18.44 1.83
CA SER A 183 -12.35 19.10 0.64
C SER A 183 -11.33 20.12 0.15
N THR A 184 -10.87 19.98 -1.09
CA THR A 184 -9.87 20.87 -1.72
C THR A 184 -10.40 21.47 -3.02
N SER A 185 -11.73 21.52 -3.17
CA SER A 185 -12.41 22.03 -4.35
C SER A 185 -12.05 23.49 -4.68
N ASP A 186 -11.82 24.31 -3.66
CA ASP A 186 -11.55 25.75 -3.79
C ASP A 186 -10.05 26.08 -3.90
N LEU A 187 -9.18 25.06 -3.98
CA LEU A 187 -7.74 25.25 -3.94
C LEU A 187 -7.20 25.51 -5.35
N VAL A 188 -6.68 26.72 -5.57
CA VAL A 188 -6.08 27.11 -6.85
C VAL A 188 -4.73 26.39 -7.00
N ILE A 189 -4.62 25.55 -8.03
CA ILE A 189 -3.38 24.86 -8.40
C ILE A 189 -2.95 25.30 -9.79
N ASN A 190 -1.64 25.35 -10.03
CA ASN A 190 -1.10 25.52 -11.38
C ASN A 190 -0.88 24.13 -12.02
N LEU A 191 -1.40 23.94 -13.24
CA LEU A 191 -1.23 22.72 -14.01
C LEU A 191 -0.27 23.00 -15.18
N ASP A 192 0.83 22.23 -15.24
CA ASP A 192 1.82 22.32 -16.32
C ASP A 192 1.80 21.05 -17.17
N ALA A 193 1.81 21.22 -18.49
CA ALA A 193 1.71 20.12 -19.44
C ALA A 193 2.97 19.22 -19.44
N ASN A 194 4.15 19.81 -19.26
CA ASN A 194 5.40 19.05 -19.22
C ASN A 194 5.52 18.25 -17.93
N GLU A 195 5.09 18.82 -16.80
CA GLU A 195 4.97 18.13 -15.52
C GLU A 195 3.98 16.96 -15.62
N LEU A 196 2.80 17.18 -16.20
CA LEU A 196 1.81 16.11 -16.42
C LEU A 196 2.34 15.00 -17.33
N LYS A 197 3.10 15.34 -18.38
CA LYS A 197 3.72 14.36 -19.28
C LYS A 197 4.77 13.51 -18.55
N ARG A 198 5.69 14.14 -17.81
CA ARG A 198 6.68 13.42 -16.98
C ARG A 198 6.00 12.53 -15.96
N PHE A 199 5.03 13.08 -15.24
CA PHE A 199 4.19 12.36 -14.29
C PHE A 199 3.59 11.11 -14.97
N THR A 200 2.91 11.27 -16.10
CA THR A 200 2.29 10.15 -16.85
C THR A 200 3.30 9.07 -17.25
N ASN A 201 4.46 9.45 -17.77
CA ASN A 201 5.50 8.52 -18.22
C ASN A 201 6.06 7.68 -17.07
N ASP A 202 6.53 8.33 -15.99
CA ASP A 202 7.13 7.65 -14.84
C ASP A 202 6.20 6.56 -14.27
N PHE A 203 4.91 6.85 -14.31
CA PHE A 203 3.88 5.96 -13.78
C PHE A 203 3.48 4.85 -14.73
N THR A 204 3.44 5.12 -16.03
CA THR A 204 3.21 4.09 -17.04
C THR A 204 4.38 3.10 -17.05
N ASP A 205 5.61 3.59 -16.94
CA ASP A 205 6.82 2.78 -16.94
C ASP A 205 6.89 1.86 -15.72
N PHE A 206 6.61 2.39 -14.52
CA PHE A 206 6.56 1.59 -13.29
C PHE A 206 5.55 0.44 -13.42
N TYR A 207 4.33 0.71 -13.88
CA TYR A 207 3.31 -0.34 -14.04
C TYR A 207 3.72 -1.36 -15.08
N THR A 208 4.16 -0.90 -16.25
CA THR A 208 4.53 -1.78 -17.37
C THR A 208 5.66 -2.71 -16.99
N ARG A 209 6.67 -2.20 -16.29
CA ARG A 209 7.77 -3.01 -15.76
C ARG A 209 7.26 -4.11 -14.84
N TYR A 210 6.51 -3.74 -13.80
CA TYR A 210 6.13 -4.69 -12.77
C TYR A 210 5.03 -5.66 -13.19
N VAL A 211 4.11 -5.27 -14.08
CA VAL A 211 3.17 -6.21 -14.69
C VAL A 211 3.93 -7.25 -15.50
N LYS A 212 4.83 -6.83 -16.41
CA LYS A 212 5.62 -7.75 -17.24
C LYS A 212 6.47 -8.68 -16.39
N PHE A 213 7.17 -8.13 -15.40
CA PHE A 213 8.02 -8.90 -14.50
C PHE A 213 7.21 -9.90 -13.66
N ALA A 214 6.11 -9.47 -13.03
CA ALA A 214 5.25 -10.33 -12.22
C ALA A 214 4.65 -11.49 -13.04
N LYS A 215 4.22 -11.22 -14.28
CA LYS A 215 3.75 -12.27 -15.21
C LYS A 215 4.84 -13.28 -15.52
N ALA A 216 6.04 -12.81 -15.85
CA ALA A 216 7.19 -13.68 -16.11
C ALA A 216 7.58 -14.52 -14.89
N GLN A 217 7.31 -14.02 -13.68
CA GLN A 217 7.50 -14.75 -12.43
C GLN A 217 6.32 -15.68 -12.06
N GLY A 218 5.27 -15.76 -12.87
CA GLY A 218 4.10 -16.59 -12.59
C GLY A 218 3.22 -16.09 -11.44
N CYS A 219 3.31 -14.80 -11.08
CA CYS A 219 2.46 -14.23 -10.05
C CYS A 219 1.03 -14.04 -10.56
N GLN A 220 0.07 -14.20 -9.66
CA GLN A 220 -1.32 -13.84 -9.94
C GLN A 220 -1.46 -12.32 -9.93
N ILE A 221 -2.16 -11.77 -10.91
CA ILE A 221 -2.29 -10.33 -11.10
C ILE A 221 -3.75 -9.96 -11.29
N LEU A 222 -4.20 -8.93 -10.57
CA LEU A 222 -5.45 -8.24 -10.81
C LEU A 222 -5.15 -6.77 -11.15
N ASP A 223 -5.71 -6.29 -12.26
CA ASP A 223 -5.66 -4.89 -12.64
C ASP A 223 -7.02 -4.27 -12.30
N VAL A 224 -7.00 -3.19 -11.52
CA VAL A 224 -8.18 -2.56 -10.91
C VAL A 224 -8.18 -1.08 -11.27
N ASP A 225 -9.29 -0.60 -11.83
CA ASP A 225 -9.50 0.84 -11.99
C ASP A 225 -9.99 1.47 -10.68
N PHE A 226 -9.76 2.77 -10.50
CA PHE A 226 -10.23 3.48 -9.33
C PHE A 226 -11.75 3.45 -9.23
N ASP A 227 -12.46 3.56 -10.35
CA ASP A 227 -13.93 3.56 -10.35
C ASP A 227 -14.50 2.17 -9.97
N ASP A 228 -13.75 1.09 -10.18
CA ASP A 228 -14.12 -0.26 -9.74
C ASP A 228 -14.23 -0.37 -8.21
N LEU A 229 -13.48 0.46 -7.47
CA LEU A 229 -13.55 0.49 -6.00
C LEU A 229 -14.91 0.95 -5.47
N HIS A 230 -15.76 1.53 -6.33
CA HIS A 230 -17.09 2.01 -5.99
C HIS A 230 -18.21 1.07 -6.47
N ASN A 231 -17.87 0.00 -7.20
CA ASN A 231 -18.82 -1.01 -7.66
C ASN A 231 -18.77 -2.24 -6.74
N PRO A 232 -19.85 -2.58 -6.00
CA PRO A 232 -19.87 -3.71 -5.07
C PRO A 232 -19.47 -5.06 -5.67
N GLU A 233 -19.83 -5.33 -6.93
CA GLU A 233 -19.48 -6.58 -7.62
C GLU A 233 -17.97 -6.65 -7.88
N LYS A 234 -17.39 -5.54 -8.35
CA LYS A 234 -15.95 -5.42 -8.56
C LYS A 234 -15.17 -5.45 -7.25
N VAL A 235 -15.70 -4.84 -6.19
CA VAL A 235 -15.13 -4.94 -4.84
C VAL A 235 -15.08 -6.39 -4.39
N ARG A 236 -16.12 -7.19 -4.67
CA ARG A 236 -16.10 -8.61 -4.34
C ARG A 236 -15.04 -9.36 -5.15
N GLU A 237 -14.90 -9.08 -6.45
CA GLU A 237 -13.83 -9.64 -7.29
C GLU A 237 -12.43 -9.38 -6.69
N ILE A 238 -12.17 -8.15 -6.25
CA ILE A 238 -10.92 -7.74 -5.61
C ILE A 238 -10.67 -8.50 -4.30
N GLN A 239 -11.70 -8.63 -3.47
CA GLN A 239 -11.63 -9.36 -2.20
C GLN A 239 -11.38 -10.85 -2.43
N SER A 240 -12.08 -11.46 -3.40
CA SER A 240 -11.90 -12.86 -3.76
C SER A 240 -10.51 -13.15 -4.31
N PHE A 241 -9.94 -12.24 -5.11
CA PHE A 241 -8.56 -12.36 -5.59
C PHE A 241 -7.54 -12.37 -4.44
N ALA A 242 -7.76 -11.55 -3.41
CA ALA A 242 -6.91 -11.47 -2.23
C ALA A 242 -7.12 -12.66 -1.25
N ALA A 243 -8.34 -13.17 -1.14
CA ALA A 243 -8.73 -14.21 -0.19
C ALA A 243 -8.05 -15.58 -0.44
N PHE A 244 -8.12 -16.46 0.57
CA PHE A 244 -7.80 -17.88 0.38
C PHE A 244 -8.93 -18.60 -0.37
N PRO A 245 -8.61 -19.71 -1.07
CA PRO A 245 -9.65 -20.62 -1.56
C PRO A 245 -10.57 -21.05 -0.42
N GLY A 246 -11.89 -20.96 -0.63
CA GLY A 246 -12.88 -21.36 0.38
C GLY A 246 -13.14 -20.35 1.50
N PHE A 247 -12.60 -19.12 1.41
CA PHE A 247 -12.99 -18.04 2.33
C PHE A 247 -14.52 -17.85 2.33
N SER A 248 -15.13 -17.75 3.51
CA SER A 248 -16.59 -17.78 3.68
C SER A 248 -17.16 -16.53 4.39
N ASP A 249 -16.36 -15.82 5.17
CA ASP A 249 -16.77 -14.65 5.99
C ASP A 249 -16.89 -13.36 5.15
N TRP A 250 -17.51 -13.43 3.98
CA TRP A 250 -17.62 -12.34 3.01
C TRP A 250 -18.42 -11.14 3.52
N GLU A 251 -19.38 -11.38 4.41
CA GLU A 251 -20.26 -10.40 5.03
C GLU A 251 -19.55 -9.51 6.05
N LYS A 252 -18.40 -9.96 6.58
CA LYS A 252 -17.57 -9.17 7.49
C LYS A 252 -16.63 -8.21 6.76
N LEU A 253 -16.54 -8.31 5.43
CA LEU A 253 -15.75 -7.39 4.60
C LEU A 253 -16.64 -6.27 4.05
N THR A 254 -16.11 -5.04 4.07
CA THR A 254 -16.83 -3.87 3.55
C THR A 254 -17.01 -3.96 2.04
N LEU A 255 -18.22 -3.70 1.53
CA LEU A 255 -18.52 -3.68 0.08
C LEU A 255 -18.43 -2.30 -0.57
N ALA A 256 -18.30 -1.25 0.23
CA ALA A 256 -18.15 0.12 -0.23
C ALA A 256 -17.02 0.80 0.55
N PRO A 257 -16.22 1.66 -0.08
CA PRO A 257 -15.16 2.36 0.63
C PRO A 257 -15.76 3.30 1.67
N THR A 258 -15.14 3.38 2.85
CA THR A 258 -15.55 4.32 3.90
C THR A 258 -15.13 5.77 3.59
N THR A 259 -14.41 5.98 2.48
CA THR A 259 -13.91 7.27 2.04
C THR A 259 -14.72 7.79 0.85
N VAL A 260 -15.21 9.03 0.96
CA VAL A 260 -15.96 9.72 -0.10
C VAL A 260 -15.02 10.23 -1.20
N LYS A 261 -15.43 10.15 -2.48
CA LYS A 261 -14.70 10.73 -3.64
C LYS A 261 -14.57 12.24 -3.42
N GLN A 262 -13.33 12.71 -3.31
CA GLN A 262 -13.02 14.07 -2.86
C GLN A 262 -12.95 15.10 -4.01
N ASP A 263 -12.88 14.64 -5.25
CA ASP A 263 -12.66 15.50 -6.41
C ASP A 263 -13.89 15.44 -7.34
N ARG A 264 -14.65 16.54 -7.40
CA ARG A 264 -15.49 16.90 -8.56
C ARG A 264 -14.60 17.69 -9.54
N SER A 265 -14.91 17.67 -10.84
CA SER A 265 -14.15 18.47 -11.81
C SER A 265 -14.14 19.93 -11.36
N SER A 266 -12.96 20.54 -11.42
CA SER A 266 -12.78 21.96 -11.10
C SER A 266 -12.61 22.75 -12.38
N LYS A 267 -13.07 24.01 -12.40
CA LYS A 267 -12.90 24.93 -13.54
C LYS A 267 -11.44 24.98 -14.04
N VAL A 268 -10.47 24.88 -13.12
CA VAL A 268 -9.03 24.83 -13.45
C VAL A 268 -8.66 23.61 -14.32
N GLN A 269 -9.30 22.45 -14.09
CA GLN A 269 -9.09 21.26 -14.92
C GLN A 269 -9.71 21.44 -16.32
N ASP A 270 -10.92 21.99 -16.37
CA ASP A 270 -11.63 22.23 -17.64
C ASP A 270 -10.87 23.25 -18.51
N ASP A 271 -10.42 24.36 -17.91
CA ASP A 271 -9.61 25.37 -18.60
C ASP A 271 -8.26 24.81 -19.08
N PHE A 272 -7.61 23.97 -18.27
CA PHE A 272 -6.36 23.30 -18.65
C PHE A 272 -6.56 22.31 -19.80
N LEU A 273 -7.62 21.50 -19.75
CA LEU A 273 -8.00 20.59 -20.83
C LEU A 273 -8.27 21.34 -22.13
N ALA A 274 -9.03 22.43 -22.07
CA ALA A 274 -9.31 23.30 -23.20
C ALA A 274 -8.02 23.88 -23.79
N SER A 275 -7.08 24.33 -22.95
CA SER A 275 -5.78 24.87 -23.39
C SER A 275 -4.92 23.87 -24.16
N LEU A 276 -5.13 22.56 -23.91
CA LEU A 276 -4.42 21.47 -24.59
C LEU A 276 -5.19 20.91 -25.79
N GLY A 277 -6.43 21.33 -26.01
CA GLY A 277 -7.33 20.68 -26.98
C GLY A 277 -7.59 19.21 -26.64
N LYS A 278 -7.65 18.86 -25.36
CA LYS A 278 -7.83 17.48 -24.87
C LYS A 278 -9.08 17.36 -24.00
N SER A 279 -9.50 16.12 -23.78
CA SER A 279 -10.59 15.71 -22.91
C SER A 279 -10.08 14.87 -21.73
N HIS A 280 -10.93 14.62 -20.75
CA HIS A 280 -10.62 13.69 -19.66
C HIS A 280 -10.28 12.27 -20.16
N ALA A 281 -10.87 11.84 -21.27
CA ALA A 281 -10.68 10.50 -21.84
C ALA A 281 -9.23 10.28 -22.35
N ASP A 282 -8.55 11.35 -22.78
CA ASP A 282 -7.16 11.31 -23.26
C ASP A 282 -6.14 10.97 -22.16
N PHE A 283 -6.58 10.98 -20.90
CA PHE A 283 -5.75 10.69 -19.72
C PHE A 283 -6.18 9.42 -18.99
N ILE A 284 -7.10 8.64 -19.58
CA ILE A 284 -7.40 7.30 -19.07
C ILE A 284 -6.09 6.50 -19.05
N PHE A 285 -5.79 5.92 -17.89
CA PHE A 285 -4.63 5.04 -17.78
C PHE A 285 -5.05 3.67 -18.32
N PRO A 286 -4.64 3.24 -19.52
CA PRO A 286 -5.06 1.95 -20.04
C PRO A 286 -4.60 0.80 -19.15
N ARG A 287 -5.33 -0.32 -19.24
CA ARG A 287 -4.90 -1.59 -18.65
C ARG A 287 -3.54 -1.95 -19.25
N VAL A 288 -2.57 -2.24 -18.38
CA VAL A 288 -1.20 -2.49 -18.82
C VAL A 288 -1.00 -4.00 -19.01
N GLY A 289 -0.49 -4.38 -20.18
CA GLY A 289 -0.20 -5.78 -20.50
C GLY A 289 -1.43 -6.66 -20.77
N SER A 290 -2.53 -6.08 -21.26
CA SER A 290 -3.54 -6.82 -22.05
C SER A 290 -2.91 -7.42 -23.29
#